data_AF-A0A1J5CAG2-F1
#
_entry.id   AF-A0A1J5CAG2-F1
#
_cell.length_a   1.000
_cell.length_b   1.000
_cell.length_c   1.000
_cell.angle_alpha   90.00
_cell.angle_beta   90.00
_cell.angle_gamma   90.00
#
_symmetry.space_group_name_H-M   'P 1'
#
loop_
_entity.id
_entity.type
_entity.pdbx_description
1 polymer ?
#
loop_
_entity_poly.entity_id
_entity_poly.type
_entity_poly.pdbx_seq_one_letter_code
_entity_poly.pdbx_strand_id
1 'polypeptide(L)'
;MPTRPMFHTDTALATGLRELLRQLEERLALRSPVNVYLAGGMAVHLFTGSRVTTDVDAEFGSRVFIPSDLIVDVTLEDGARQAVYFDTNYNASFALMHEDYLDDAIALDLGTAHIKLHVLSPLDLAVSKIARFADNDKEDIAALVRLGLTTADEIEHRATSALCGYVGGLAMLRLNLRDALALARQVEAEKSVVQTREQ
;
A
#
# COMPACT_ATOMS: atom_id res chain seq x y z
N MET A 1 11.55 -20.28 -1.96
CA MET A 1 10.83 -19.45 -0.98
C MET A 1 11.13 -18.00 -1.33
N PRO A 2 10.17 -17.20 -1.82
CA PRO A 2 10.43 -15.78 -1.99
C PRO A 2 10.76 -15.19 -0.61
N THR A 3 11.86 -14.45 -0.54
CA THR A 3 12.25 -13.72 0.67
C THR A 3 11.17 -12.72 1.00
N ARG A 4 10.63 -12.78 2.22
CA ARG A 4 9.61 -11.83 2.69
C ARG A 4 10.20 -10.41 2.55
N PRO A 5 9.50 -9.46 1.90
CA PRO A 5 10.00 -8.11 1.73
C PRO A 5 10.29 -7.45 3.09
N MET A 6 11.39 -6.72 3.17
CA MET A 6 11.77 -5.99 4.37
C MET A 6 10.94 -4.70 4.47
N PHE A 7 10.30 -4.49 5.61
CA PHE A 7 9.54 -3.27 5.87
C PHE A 7 10.41 -2.19 6.51
N HIS A 8 10.21 -0.94 6.10
CA HIS A 8 10.81 0.25 6.69
C HIS A 8 9.97 0.69 7.91
N THR A 9 10.19 0.04 9.06
CA THR A 9 9.38 0.27 10.28
C THR A 9 9.93 1.35 11.21
N ASP A 10 11.10 1.90 10.90
CA ASP A 10 11.83 2.85 11.76
C ASP A 10 11.74 4.30 11.26
N THR A 11 11.01 4.55 10.17
CA THR A 11 10.76 5.90 9.66
C THR A 11 9.80 6.67 10.56
N ALA A 12 9.79 8.00 10.42
CA ALA A 12 8.85 8.86 11.13
C ALA A 12 7.39 8.48 10.84
N LEU A 13 7.06 8.20 9.57
CA LEU A 13 5.70 7.80 9.16
C LEU A 13 5.32 6.41 9.70
N ALA A 14 6.23 5.43 9.67
CA ALA A 14 5.97 4.11 10.23
C ALA A 14 5.78 4.16 11.76
N THR A 15 6.54 5.03 12.44
CA THR A 15 6.36 5.31 13.87
C THR A 15 5.01 5.98 14.13
N GLY A 16 4.60 6.93 13.28
CA GLY A 16 3.28 7.55 13.32
C GLY A 16 2.14 6.54 13.15
N LEU A 17 2.24 5.64 12.17
CA LEU A 17 1.29 4.55 11.97
C LEU A 17 1.20 3.62 13.19
N ARG A 18 2.36 3.25 13.78
CA ARG A 18 2.40 2.43 15.00
C ARG A 18 1.63 3.10 16.14
N GLU A 19 1.90 4.37 16.38
CA GLU A 19 1.26 5.14 17.44
C GLU A 19 -0.25 5.34 17.16
N LEU A 20 -0.63 5.55 15.90
CA LEU A 20 -2.02 5.66 15.47
C LEU A 20 -2.80 4.37 15.80
N LEU A 21 -2.23 3.21 15.48
CA LEU A 21 -2.84 1.91 15.76
C LEU A 21 -2.90 1.63 17.27
N ARG A 22 -1.85 1.98 18.03
CA ARG A 22 -1.84 1.86 19.49
C ARG A 22 -2.97 2.69 20.12
N GLN A 23 -3.09 3.95 19.74
CA GLN A 23 -4.16 4.82 20.25
C GLN A 23 -5.55 4.34 19.81
N LEU A 24 -5.70 3.82 18.58
CA LEU A 24 -6.97 3.24 18.14
C LEU A 24 -7.36 2.05 19.02
N GLU A 25 -6.44 1.11 19.25
CA GLU A 25 -6.66 -0.08 20.08
C GLU A 25 -7.10 0.30 21.50
N GLU A 26 -6.41 1.28 22.11
CA GLU A 26 -6.73 1.78 23.45
C GLU A 26 -8.10 2.45 23.52
N ARG A 27 -8.41 3.34 22.56
CA ARG A 27 -9.70 4.05 22.51
C ARG A 27 -10.88 3.12 22.24
N LEU A 28 -10.67 2.08 21.45
CA LEU A 28 -11.67 1.04 21.20
C LEU A 28 -11.81 0.04 22.36
N ALA A 29 -10.86 0.02 23.30
CA ALA A 29 -10.77 -0.95 24.38
C ALA A 29 -10.94 -2.39 23.86
N LEU A 30 -10.25 -2.72 22.76
CA LEU A 30 -10.37 -4.02 22.10
C LEU A 30 -10.07 -5.17 23.07
N ARG A 31 -10.87 -6.23 22.99
CA ARG A 31 -10.72 -7.45 23.81
C ARG A 31 -10.51 -8.72 22.98
N SER A 32 -10.60 -8.59 21.67
CA SER A 32 -10.46 -9.66 20.70
C SER A 32 -9.69 -9.13 19.50
N PRO A 33 -8.96 -10.00 18.78
CA PRO A 33 -8.21 -9.58 17.62
C PRO A 33 -9.09 -8.96 16.53
N VAL A 34 -8.56 -7.94 15.85
CA VAL A 34 -9.16 -7.30 14.66
C VAL A 34 -8.10 -7.28 13.57
N ASN A 35 -8.40 -7.92 12.44
CA ASN A 35 -7.55 -7.81 11.25
C ASN A 35 -7.71 -6.43 10.62
N VAL A 36 -6.59 -5.80 10.28
CA VAL A 36 -6.54 -4.51 9.59
C VAL A 36 -5.64 -4.68 8.37
N TYR A 37 -6.16 -4.36 7.19
CA TYR A 37 -5.46 -4.49 5.92
C TYR A 37 -5.08 -3.11 5.42
N LEU A 38 -3.79 -2.82 5.43
CA LEU A 38 -3.23 -1.54 5.06
C LEU A 38 -2.96 -1.48 3.56
N ALA A 39 -3.51 -0.46 2.92
CA ALA A 39 -3.36 -0.18 1.51
C ALA A 39 -2.74 1.21 1.27
N GLY A 40 -2.80 1.66 0.02
CA GLY A 40 -2.52 3.05 -0.32
C GLY A 40 -1.07 3.49 -0.15
N GLY A 41 -0.89 4.80 0.03
CA GLY A 41 0.45 5.39 0.10
C GLY A 41 1.26 4.92 1.31
N MET A 42 0.60 4.64 2.44
CA MET A 42 1.27 4.24 3.66
C MET A 42 1.81 2.81 3.54
N ALA A 43 1.06 1.90 2.91
CA ALA A 43 1.55 0.58 2.57
C ALA A 43 2.78 0.64 1.62
N VAL A 44 2.74 1.49 0.60
CA VAL A 44 3.88 1.71 -0.31
C VAL A 44 5.07 2.32 0.44
N HIS A 45 4.84 3.23 1.40
CA HIS A 45 5.91 3.77 2.24
C HIS A 45 6.63 2.68 3.02
N LEU A 46 5.88 1.75 3.64
CA LEU A 46 6.50 0.64 4.39
C LEU A 46 7.40 -0.24 3.51
N PHE A 47 7.13 -0.36 2.21
CA PHE A 47 8.00 -1.10 1.29
C PHE A 47 9.17 -0.30 0.72
N THR A 48 9.01 1.01 0.55
CA THR A 48 9.97 1.84 -0.21
C THR A 48 10.82 2.74 0.68
N GLY A 49 10.34 3.09 1.87
CA GLY A 49 10.92 4.07 2.79
C GLY A 49 10.89 5.52 2.29
N SER A 50 10.45 5.78 1.06
CA SER A 50 10.59 7.10 0.40
C SER A 50 9.25 7.78 0.10
N ARG A 51 8.15 7.04 0.02
CA ARG A 51 6.83 7.61 -0.28
C ARG A 51 6.32 8.43 0.91
N VAL A 52 6.17 9.75 0.77
CA VAL A 52 5.55 10.57 1.81
C VAL A 52 4.02 10.56 1.66
N THR A 53 3.32 10.28 2.75
CA THR A 53 1.85 10.32 2.81
C THR A 53 1.38 10.54 4.25
N THR A 54 0.20 11.10 4.41
CA THR A 54 -0.44 11.38 5.71
C THR A 54 -1.69 10.53 5.94
N ASP A 55 -2.34 10.09 4.85
CA ASP A 55 -3.56 9.30 4.88
C ASP A 55 -3.22 7.81 5.07
N VAL A 56 -3.89 7.19 6.05
CA VAL A 56 -3.84 5.75 6.30
C VAL A 56 -5.09 5.11 5.71
N ASP A 57 -4.92 4.51 4.54
CA ASP A 57 -5.92 3.69 3.86
C ASP A 57 -5.96 2.30 4.49
N ALA A 58 -7.06 1.96 5.17
CA ALA A 58 -7.18 0.67 5.86
C ALA A 58 -8.57 0.05 5.73
N GLU A 59 -8.60 -1.24 5.42
CA GLU A 59 -9.81 -2.07 5.53
C GLU A 59 -9.79 -2.84 6.85
N PHE A 60 -10.91 -2.79 7.58
CA PHE A 60 -11.06 -3.47 8.86
C PHE A 60 -11.89 -4.74 8.70
N GLY A 61 -11.35 -5.88 9.14
CA GLY A 61 -12.05 -7.17 9.12
C GLY A 61 -13.24 -7.27 10.10
N SER A 62 -13.55 -6.19 10.81
CA SER A 62 -14.73 -6.06 11.67
C SER A 62 -15.19 -4.62 11.71
N ARG A 63 -16.45 -4.39 12.08
CA ARG A 63 -16.98 -3.03 12.22
C ARG A 63 -16.36 -2.34 13.42
N VAL A 64 -15.54 -1.33 13.16
CA VAL A 64 -14.93 -0.47 14.18
C VAL A 64 -15.42 0.97 14.06
N PHE A 65 -15.35 1.72 15.15
CA PHE A 65 -15.58 3.17 15.15
C PHE A 65 -14.23 3.88 15.19
N ILE A 66 -13.85 4.55 14.10
CA ILE A 66 -12.62 5.34 14.06
C ILE A 66 -12.94 6.72 14.66
N PRO A 67 -12.33 7.11 15.80
CA PRO A 67 -12.57 8.43 16.38
C PRO A 67 -12.07 9.53 15.43
N SER A 68 -12.89 10.55 15.18
CA SER A 68 -12.56 11.64 14.24
C SER A 68 -11.40 12.53 14.70
N ASP A 69 -11.08 12.49 15.98
CA ASP A 69 -9.98 13.22 16.63
C ASP A 69 -8.72 12.36 16.80
N LEU A 70 -8.71 11.14 16.25
CA LEU A 70 -7.53 10.26 16.28
C LEU A 70 -6.55 10.70 15.19
N ILE A 71 -5.61 11.55 15.58
CA ILE A 71 -4.56 12.12 14.73
C ILE A 71 -3.23 12.01 15.47
N VAL A 72 -2.18 11.59 14.77
CA VAL A 72 -0.82 11.49 15.32
C VAL A 72 0.11 12.43 14.57
N ASP A 73 0.65 13.43 15.27
CA ASP A 73 1.66 14.32 14.72
C ASP A 73 3.03 13.62 14.68
N VAL A 74 3.71 13.74 13.54
CA VAL A 74 5.07 13.24 13.33
C VAL A 74 5.95 14.35 12.76
N THR A 75 7.23 14.31 13.10
CA THR A 75 8.26 15.13 12.45
C THR A 75 9.05 14.22 11.53
N LEU A 76 8.97 14.48 10.22
CA LEU A 76 9.70 13.74 9.20
C LEU A 76 11.21 13.94 9.33
N GLU A 77 11.96 13.12 8.61
CA GLU A 77 13.42 13.11 8.59
C GLU A 77 14.02 14.44 8.09
N ASP A 78 13.27 15.20 7.27
CA ASP A 78 13.65 16.54 6.80
C ASP A 78 13.23 17.68 7.77
N GLY A 79 12.60 17.34 8.89
CA GLY A 79 12.10 18.28 9.89
C GLY A 79 10.69 18.81 9.63
N ALA A 80 10.03 18.45 8.53
CA ALA A 80 8.65 18.82 8.26
C ALA A 80 7.70 18.15 9.25
N ARG A 81 6.69 18.89 9.72
CA ARG A 81 5.62 18.33 10.57
C ARG A 81 4.48 17.84 9.71
N GLN A 82 4.02 16.63 9.99
CA GLN A 82 2.89 15.99 9.32
C GLN A 82 1.93 15.40 10.36
N ALA A 83 0.68 15.24 9.97
CA ALA A 83 -0.35 14.61 10.78
C ALA A 83 -0.80 13.32 10.10
N VAL A 84 -0.64 12.17 10.77
CA VAL A 84 -1.05 10.86 10.29
C VAL A 84 -2.45 10.54 10.82
N TYR A 85 -3.37 10.17 9.94
CA TYR A 85 -4.76 9.87 10.28
C TYR A 85 -5.36 8.84 9.30
N PHE A 86 -6.44 8.17 9.70
CA PHE A 86 -7.17 7.25 8.83
C PHE A 86 -8.01 8.00 7.79
N ASP A 87 -7.94 7.58 6.52
CA ASP A 87 -8.93 8.00 5.53
C ASP A 87 -10.24 7.23 5.78
N THR A 88 -11.21 7.89 6.40
CA THR A 88 -12.53 7.30 6.67
C THR A 88 -13.39 7.12 5.42
N ASN A 89 -12.97 7.66 4.27
CA ASN A 89 -13.63 7.47 2.98
C ASN A 89 -12.97 6.39 2.13
N TYR A 90 -11.88 5.76 2.60
CA TYR A 90 -11.23 4.67 1.90
C TYR A 90 -12.21 3.49 1.72
N ASN A 91 -12.26 2.96 0.50
CA ASN A 91 -13.01 1.76 0.16
C ASN A 91 -12.27 0.98 -0.94
N ALA A 92 -11.84 -0.24 -0.61
CA ALA A 92 -11.10 -1.09 -1.54
C ALA A 92 -11.86 -1.41 -2.83
N SER A 93 -13.21 -1.36 -2.81
CA SER A 93 -14.06 -1.64 -3.97
C SER A 93 -13.93 -0.61 -5.11
N PHE A 94 -13.36 0.57 -4.83
CA PHE A 94 -13.10 1.59 -5.86
C PHE A 94 -11.74 1.41 -6.56
N ALA A 95 -10.89 0.53 -6.05
CA ALA A 95 -9.64 0.15 -6.69
C ALA A 95 -9.85 -1.07 -7.60
N LEU A 96 -8.92 -1.29 -8.54
CA LEU A 96 -8.80 -2.59 -9.19
C LEU A 96 -8.11 -3.53 -8.20
N MET A 97 -8.84 -4.53 -7.70
CA MET A 97 -8.34 -5.47 -6.70
C MET A 97 -8.63 -6.90 -7.15
N HIS A 98 -7.67 -7.79 -6.98
CA HIS A 98 -7.88 -9.22 -7.18
C HIS A 98 -8.68 -9.79 -6.01
N GLU A 99 -9.49 -10.84 -6.21
CA GLU A 99 -10.32 -11.43 -5.14
C GLU A 99 -9.51 -11.93 -3.93
N ASP A 100 -8.33 -12.48 -4.18
CA ASP A 100 -7.43 -13.03 -3.14
C ASP A 100 -6.52 -11.98 -2.45
N TYR A 101 -6.70 -10.68 -2.69
CA TYR A 101 -5.76 -9.66 -2.20
C TYR A 101 -5.58 -9.61 -0.67
N LEU A 102 -6.61 -10.03 0.09
CA LEU A 102 -6.56 -10.12 1.55
C LEU A 102 -5.75 -11.34 2.02
N ASP A 103 -5.86 -12.47 1.30
CA ASP A 103 -5.13 -13.69 1.61
C ASP A 103 -3.64 -13.55 1.27
N ASP A 104 -3.33 -12.76 0.23
CA ASP A 104 -1.96 -12.43 -0.20
C ASP A 104 -1.31 -11.31 0.66
N ALA A 105 -2.05 -10.72 1.59
CA ALA A 105 -1.54 -9.66 2.45
C ALA A 105 -0.47 -10.17 3.43
N ILE A 106 0.53 -9.33 3.68
CA ILE A 106 1.72 -9.68 4.45
C ILE A 106 1.55 -9.17 5.87
N ALA A 107 1.41 -10.08 6.84
CA ALA A 107 1.33 -9.72 8.26
C ALA A 107 2.58 -8.94 8.71
N LEU A 108 2.34 -7.83 9.40
CA LEU A 108 3.34 -6.94 9.98
C LEU A 108 3.01 -6.68 11.46
N ASP A 109 3.90 -7.06 12.36
CA ASP A 109 3.73 -6.77 13.79
C ASP A 109 4.33 -5.40 14.11
N LEU A 110 3.49 -4.47 14.56
CA LEU A 110 3.88 -3.14 15.06
C LEU A 110 3.75 -3.02 16.58
N GLY A 111 3.51 -4.12 17.30
CA GLY A 111 3.44 -4.16 18.76
C GLY A 111 2.06 -3.90 19.34
N THR A 112 0.99 -4.07 18.56
CA THR A 112 -0.40 -4.00 19.03
C THR A 112 -0.90 -5.37 19.51
N ALA A 113 -1.66 -5.40 20.60
CA ALA A 113 -2.09 -6.67 21.21
C ALA A 113 -3.23 -7.33 20.41
N HIS A 114 -4.20 -6.53 19.97
CA HIS A 114 -5.44 -6.98 19.34
C HIS A 114 -5.53 -6.60 17.87
N ILE A 115 -5.00 -5.46 17.46
CA ILE A 115 -4.89 -5.12 16.03
C ILE A 115 -3.85 -6.04 15.38
N LYS A 116 -4.28 -6.77 14.36
CA LYS A 116 -3.43 -7.62 13.52
C LYS A 116 -3.30 -6.96 12.16
N LEU A 117 -2.20 -6.24 11.97
CA LEU A 117 -1.93 -5.50 10.75
C LEU A 117 -1.40 -6.44 9.67
N HIS A 118 -1.98 -6.32 8.49
CA HIS A 118 -1.55 -6.97 7.26
C HIS A 118 -1.37 -5.88 6.21
N VAL A 119 -0.21 -5.84 5.56
CA VAL A 119 0.06 -4.88 4.48
C VAL A 119 -0.25 -5.57 3.16
N LEU A 120 -1.03 -4.94 2.28
CA LEU A 120 -1.30 -5.54 0.97
C LEU A 120 0.01 -5.85 0.23
N SER A 121 0.01 -6.93 -0.55
CA SER A 121 1.20 -7.35 -1.29
C SER A 121 1.67 -6.22 -2.22
N PRO A 122 2.98 -6.09 -2.49
CA PRO A 122 3.48 -5.10 -3.47
C PRO A 122 2.79 -5.21 -4.83
N LEU A 123 2.47 -6.43 -5.25
CA LEU A 123 1.73 -6.69 -6.48
C LEU A 123 0.31 -6.11 -6.42
N ASP A 124 -0.46 -6.41 -5.37
CA ASP A 124 -1.82 -5.90 -5.23
C ASP A 124 -1.85 -4.39 -5.00
N LEU A 125 -0.85 -3.81 -4.33
CA LEU A 125 -0.70 -2.36 -4.24
C LEU A 125 -0.51 -1.75 -5.63
N ALA A 126 0.38 -2.31 -6.47
CA ALA A 126 0.58 -1.81 -7.82
C ALA A 126 -0.70 -1.93 -8.67
N VAL A 127 -1.45 -3.03 -8.54
CA VAL A 127 -2.73 -3.23 -9.24
C VAL A 127 -3.82 -2.26 -8.76
N SER A 128 -3.90 -2.00 -7.44
CA SER A 128 -4.86 -1.06 -6.83
C SER A 128 -4.76 0.36 -7.40
N LYS A 129 -3.57 0.72 -7.89
CA LYS A 129 -3.19 2.04 -8.37
C LYS A 129 -3.59 2.30 -9.83
N ILE A 130 -3.90 1.25 -10.59
CA ILE A 130 -4.19 1.32 -12.04
C ILE A 130 -5.52 2.03 -12.31
N ALA A 131 -6.53 1.87 -11.45
CA ALA A 131 -7.85 2.45 -11.68
C ALA A 131 -7.81 3.99 -11.75
N ARG A 132 -7.05 4.62 -10.85
CA ARG A 132 -6.87 6.08 -10.80
C ARG A 132 -5.70 6.56 -11.65
N PHE A 133 -4.57 5.86 -11.57
CA PHE A 133 -3.34 6.13 -12.31
C PHE A 133 -2.91 7.62 -12.29
N ALA A 134 -3.06 8.29 -11.14
CA ALA A 134 -2.58 9.65 -10.93
C ALA A 134 -1.04 9.68 -10.81
N ASP A 135 -0.44 10.87 -10.75
CA ASP A 135 1.03 10.99 -10.78
C ASP A 135 1.72 10.29 -9.61
N ASN A 136 1.17 10.40 -8.40
CA ASN A 136 1.64 9.65 -7.24
C ASN A 136 1.43 8.13 -7.40
N ASP A 137 0.37 7.70 -8.10
CA ASP A 137 0.12 6.29 -8.36
C ASP A 137 1.12 5.70 -9.37
N LYS A 138 1.54 6.49 -10.36
CA LYS A 138 2.62 6.15 -11.29
C LYS A 138 3.95 6.00 -10.54
N GLU A 139 4.26 6.94 -9.66
CA GLU A 139 5.46 6.90 -8.83
C GLU A 139 5.49 5.67 -7.92
N ASP A 140 4.35 5.31 -7.33
CA ASP A 140 4.21 4.10 -6.51
C ASP A 140 4.51 2.84 -7.32
N ILE A 141 3.84 2.65 -8.47
CA ILE A 141 4.05 1.50 -9.35
C ILE A 141 5.52 1.43 -9.76
N ALA A 142 6.11 2.55 -10.18
CA ALA A 142 7.50 2.62 -10.57
C ALA A 142 8.45 2.28 -9.41
N ALA A 143 8.17 2.75 -8.19
CA ALA A 143 9.01 2.45 -7.03
C ALA A 143 8.99 0.96 -6.66
N LEU A 144 7.81 0.33 -6.65
CA LEU A 144 7.65 -1.10 -6.34
C LEU A 144 8.37 -1.97 -7.38
N VAL A 145 8.24 -1.64 -8.67
CA VAL A 145 8.95 -2.34 -9.76
C VAL A 145 10.46 -2.10 -9.69
N ARG A 146 10.90 -0.87 -9.45
CA ARG A 146 12.33 -0.53 -9.35
C ARG A 146 13.03 -1.31 -8.24
N LEU A 147 12.38 -1.45 -7.09
CA LEU A 147 12.87 -2.28 -5.97
C LEU A 147 12.81 -3.79 -6.26
N GLY A 148 12.15 -4.21 -7.35
CA GLY A 148 11.99 -5.61 -7.72
C GLY A 148 11.00 -6.35 -6.80
N LEU A 149 10.05 -5.63 -6.21
CA LEU A 149 9.00 -6.20 -5.37
C LEU A 149 7.85 -6.79 -6.18
N THR A 150 7.77 -6.42 -7.46
CA THR A 150 6.85 -6.94 -8.48
C THR A 150 7.45 -6.65 -9.86
N THR A 151 6.89 -7.25 -10.89
CA THR A 151 7.29 -7.10 -12.30
C THR A 151 6.13 -6.64 -13.17
N ALA A 152 6.43 -6.14 -14.37
CA ALA A 152 5.39 -5.78 -15.34
C ALA A 152 4.50 -6.97 -15.70
N ASP A 153 5.08 -8.17 -15.85
CA ASP A 153 4.36 -9.39 -16.21
C ASP A 153 3.45 -9.88 -15.06
N GLU A 154 3.91 -9.80 -13.80
CA GLU A 154 3.08 -10.10 -12.63
C GLU A 154 1.90 -9.13 -12.51
N ILE A 155 2.15 -7.83 -12.71
CA ILE A 155 1.10 -6.79 -12.72
C ILE A 155 0.08 -7.07 -13.83
N GLU A 156 0.53 -7.37 -15.06
CA GLU A 156 -0.34 -7.67 -16.19
C GLU A 156 -1.24 -8.86 -15.90
N HIS A 157 -0.66 -9.95 -15.41
CA HIS A 157 -1.39 -11.16 -15.06
C HIS A 157 -2.42 -10.89 -13.97
N ARG A 158 -2.00 -10.30 -12.85
CA ARG A 158 -2.87 -10.04 -11.69
C ARG A 158 -3.99 -9.07 -12.03
N ALA A 159 -3.68 -7.98 -12.73
CA ALA A 159 -4.68 -6.98 -13.14
C ALA A 159 -5.70 -7.58 -14.10
N THR A 160 -5.27 -8.40 -15.06
CA THR A 160 -6.16 -9.05 -16.03
C THR A 160 -7.13 -10.01 -15.34
N SER A 161 -6.66 -10.78 -14.36
CA SER A 161 -7.50 -11.67 -13.56
C SER A 161 -8.51 -10.89 -12.70
N ALA A 162 -8.13 -9.71 -12.20
CA ALA A 162 -9.00 -8.84 -11.40
C ALA A 162 -10.07 -8.08 -12.22
N LEU A 163 -9.97 -8.02 -13.56
CA LEU A 163 -10.87 -7.21 -14.39
C LEU A 163 -12.35 -7.58 -14.25
N CYS A 164 -12.67 -8.84 -13.98
CA CYS A 164 -14.06 -9.31 -13.86
C CYS A 164 -14.76 -8.76 -12.62
N GLY A 165 -14.02 -8.49 -11.54
CA GLY A 165 -14.54 -7.96 -10.29
C GLY A 165 -14.54 -6.43 -10.21
N TYR A 166 -14.00 -5.74 -11.21
CA TYR A 166 -13.84 -4.29 -11.15
C TYR A 166 -15.18 -3.53 -11.26
N VAL A 167 -15.40 -2.62 -10.31
CA VAL A 167 -16.56 -1.74 -10.30
C VAL A 167 -16.15 -0.36 -10.82
N GLY A 168 -16.41 -0.09 -12.11
CA GLY A 168 -16.13 1.21 -12.72
C GLY A 168 -16.07 1.18 -14.25
N GLY A 169 -15.49 2.24 -14.83
CA GLY A 169 -15.38 2.39 -16.28
C GLY A 169 -14.26 1.52 -16.88
N LEU A 170 -14.60 0.34 -17.40
CA LEU A 170 -13.63 -0.60 -18.00
C LEU A 170 -12.83 -0.03 -19.17
N ALA A 171 -13.40 0.89 -19.96
CA ALA A 171 -12.69 1.51 -21.08
C ALA A 171 -11.48 2.33 -20.62
N MET A 172 -11.68 3.19 -19.61
CA MET A 172 -10.60 3.97 -19.01
C MET A 172 -9.61 3.08 -18.26
N LEU A 173 -10.11 2.08 -17.52
CA LEU A 173 -9.23 1.14 -16.81
C LEU A 173 -8.27 0.42 -17.76
N ARG A 174 -8.72 -0.02 -18.94
CA ARG A 174 -7.85 -0.68 -19.93
C ARG A 174 -6.77 0.25 -20.49
N LEU A 175 -7.09 1.54 -20.68
CA LEU A 175 -6.10 2.54 -21.09
C LEU A 175 -5.05 2.73 -19.98
N ASN A 176 -5.50 2.90 -18.73
CA ASN A 176 -4.60 3.03 -17.59
C ASN A 176 -3.74 1.78 -17.40
N LEU A 177 -4.31 0.58 -17.56
CA LEU A 177 -3.56 -0.68 -17.49
C LEU A 177 -2.45 -0.72 -18.54
N ARG A 178 -2.77 -0.40 -19.80
CA ARG A 178 -1.75 -0.34 -20.87
C ARG A 178 -0.63 0.62 -20.51
N ASP A 179 -0.96 1.80 -20.03
CA ASP A 179 0.02 2.85 -19.72
C ASP A 179 0.83 2.51 -18.45
N ALA A 180 0.22 1.85 -17.45
CA ALA A 180 0.89 1.32 -16.27
C ALA A 180 1.90 0.22 -16.63
N LEU A 181 1.54 -0.68 -17.55
CA LEU A 181 2.46 -1.74 -18.02
C LEU A 181 3.62 -1.15 -18.83
N ALA A 182 3.37 -0.15 -19.66
CA ALA A 182 4.43 0.56 -20.37
C ALA A 182 5.43 1.21 -19.40
N LEU A 183 4.93 1.86 -18.35
CA LEU A 183 5.74 2.43 -17.27
C LEU A 183 6.56 1.35 -16.55
N ALA A 184 5.92 0.26 -16.12
CA ALA A 184 6.60 -0.83 -15.41
C ALA A 184 7.74 -1.44 -16.25
N ARG A 185 7.48 -1.74 -17.53
CA ARG A 185 8.49 -2.27 -18.46
C ARG A 185 9.65 -1.31 -18.68
N GLN A 186 9.36 0.01 -18.75
CA GLN A 186 10.41 1.02 -18.87
C GLN A 186 11.34 0.99 -17.64
N VAL A 187 10.76 0.95 -16.43
CA VAL A 187 11.53 0.92 -15.17
C VAL A 187 12.39 -0.36 -15.06
N GLU A 188 11.87 -1.51 -15.50
CA GLU A 188 12.64 -2.76 -15.55
C GLU A 188 13.82 -2.70 -16.51
N ALA A 189 13.62 -2.10 -17.69
CA ALA A 189 14.69 -1.90 -18.67
C ALA A 189 15.79 -0.99 -18.12
N GLU A 190 15.43 0.12 -17.46
CA GLU A 190 16.38 1.04 -16.81
C GLU A 190 17.22 0.32 -15.74
N LYS A 191 16.58 -0.51 -14.90
CA LYS A 191 17.25 -1.30 -13.86
C LYS A 191 18.27 -2.28 -14.44
N SER A 192 17.89 -2.99 -15.51
CA SER A 192 18.76 -3.97 -16.17
C SER A 192 20.02 -3.34 -16.76
N VAL A 193 19.90 -2.12 -17.31
CA VAL A 193 21.04 -1.36 -17.83
C VAL A 193 21.99 -0.91 -16.72
N VAL A 194 21.47 -0.48 -15.56
CA VAL A 194 22.30 -0.08 -14.41
C VAL A 194 23.08 -1.29 -13.87
N GLN A 195 22.43 -2.45 -13.70
CA GLN A 195 23.08 -3.67 -13.22
C GLN A 195 24.17 -4.20 -14.16
N THR A 196 24.03 -3.96 -15.47
CA THR A 196 25.05 -4.37 -16.47
C THR A 196 26.27 -3.43 -16.47
N ARG A 197 26.14 -2.19 -15.97
CA ARG A 197 27.25 -1.22 -15.88
C ARG A 197 28.09 -1.33 -14.61
N GLU A 198 27.56 -1.99 -13.59
CA GLU A 198 28.22 -2.21 -12.30
C GLU A 198 28.91 -3.58 -12.19
N GLN A 199 28.85 -4.40 -13.25
CA GLN A 199 29.57 -5.66 -13.42
C GLN A 199 30.76 -5.49 -14.38
#